data_AF-A0A858BSU0-F1
#
_entry.id   AF-A0A858BSU0-F1
#
_cell.length_a   1.000
_cell.length_b   1.000
_cell.length_c   1.000
_cell.angle_alpha   90.00
_cell.angle_beta   90.00
_cell.angle_gamma   90.00
#
_symmetry.space_group_name_H-M   'P 1'
#
loop_
_entity.id
_entity.type
_entity.pdbx_description
1 polymer ?
#
loop_
_entity_poly.entity_id
_entity_poly.type
_entity_poly.pdbx_seq_one_letter_code
_entity_poly.pdbx_strand_id
1 'polypeptide(L)'
;MRRKEMGKLFVLAFICITLLTTTGIGVDGGIPVLSQAENTQLTALLGDLDGEAPRTVRDQVGALLHQVQQLAQAREAEGNYEMSEEETTIWKKITAQLDAETIRQFGEYTDDEPEEKAEVDYGKTTMSNLKGTLSRTDWNALNTLREDYFKAVEEDDEAYDVDVEAEMKSIITKYKRLDADAVVLNLLDDKNQKNQGLFYITANQQAVYQEGWKNGLDTLTWKEQKKLAESWQQVTAILPKDWFAPFQYFKVGGDGVDGTYAYVIPVDDRGERWCMAVDPADITEDGLFPYTVVHEMCHYWTLNEKQVEYLGDQVAYYPAERYSDWECVAKEDSYLQAFYQAFWQDIINDWATDPENLYFYDRHQSEFVTGYASTNCAEDLAESFSAYVFLKSADTPEVQAKLDFFDSYPELRQKKKEILKMVKENKVYVNPQIEPYEDKHFAEEI
;
A
#
# COMPACT_ATOMS: atom_id res chain seq x y z
N MET A 1 27.16 -55.26 28.75
CA MET A 1 26.77 -56.44 27.95
C MET A 1 25.25 -56.44 27.74
N ARG A 2 24.77 -55.85 26.64
CA ARG A 2 23.63 -56.26 25.82
C ARG A 2 23.62 -55.36 24.57
N ARG A 3 23.56 -56.04 23.43
CA ARG A 3 23.94 -55.57 22.09
C ARG A 3 22.82 -54.77 21.41
N LYS A 4 23.24 -53.80 20.60
CA LYS A 4 22.50 -53.19 19.48
C LYS A 4 22.06 -54.29 18.48
N GLU A 5 20.83 -54.20 17.99
CA GLU A 5 20.48 -54.73 16.68
C GLU A 5 20.18 -53.59 15.72
N MET A 6 20.81 -53.69 14.55
CA MET A 6 20.65 -52.84 13.36
C MET A 6 19.43 -53.33 12.56
N GLY A 7 18.49 -52.42 12.28
CA GLY A 7 17.49 -52.56 11.22
C GLY A 7 17.84 -51.64 10.05
N LYS A 8 17.75 -52.18 8.84
CA LYS A 8 18.48 -51.78 7.64
C LYS A 8 17.90 -50.55 6.93
N LEU A 9 18.81 -49.68 6.50
CA LEU A 9 18.64 -48.58 5.58
C LEU A 9 18.30 -49.13 4.17
N PHE A 10 17.11 -48.82 3.64
CA PHE A 10 16.82 -48.98 2.22
C PHE A 10 17.16 -47.67 1.52
N VAL A 11 18.30 -47.65 0.83
CA VAL A 11 18.69 -46.59 -0.10
C VAL A 11 17.93 -46.85 -1.40
N LEU A 12 16.86 -46.10 -1.65
CA LEU A 12 16.31 -45.98 -2.99
C LEU A 12 17.15 -44.94 -3.73
N ALA A 13 17.96 -45.41 -4.68
CA ALA A 13 18.65 -44.57 -5.63
C ALA A 13 17.62 -43.94 -6.57
N PHE A 14 17.24 -42.69 -6.30
CA PHE A 14 16.65 -41.85 -7.33
C PHE A 14 17.78 -41.38 -8.24
N ILE A 15 17.73 -41.85 -9.48
CA ILE A 15 18.55 -41.37 -10.58
C ILE A 15 18.15 -39.91 -10.80
N CYS A 16 18.94 -38.98 -10.28
CA CYS A 16 18.92 -37.60 -10.75
C CYS A 16 19.32 -37.62 -12.22
N ILE A 17 18.32 -37.58 -13.10
CA ILE A 17 18.53 -37.11 -14.47
C ILE A 17 18.81 -35.61 -14.32
N THR A 18 20.09 -35.26 -14.24
CA THR A 18 20.53 -33.91 -14.53
C THR A 18 20.16 -33.63 -15.99
N LEU A 19 19.03 -32.95 -16.19
CA LEU A 19 18.81 -32.17 -17.39
C LEU A 19 19.85 -31.05 -17.35
N LEU A 20 21.04 -31.35 -17.90
CA LEU A 20 21.94 -30.35 -18.42
C LEU A 20 21.17 -29.61 -19.52
N THR A 21 20.46 -28.54 -19.14
CA THR A 21 20.20 -27.46 -20.08
C THR A 21 21.55 -26.88 -20.43
N THR A 22 22.06 -27.29 -21.60
CA THR A 22 23.26 -26.72 -22.19
C THR A 22 23.07 -25.22 -22.29
N THR A 23 23.74 -24.45 -21.42
CA THR A 23 23.97 -23.03 -21.62
C THR A 23 24.88 -22.92 -22.84
N GLY A 24 24.25 -22.78 -24.01
CA GLY A 24 24.96 -22.35 -25.19
C GLY A 24 25.45 -20.95 -24.93
N ILE A 25 26.75 -20.79 -24.67
CA ILE A 25 27.45 -19.52 -24.80
C ILE A 25 27.47 -19.21 -26.30
N GLY A 26 26.35 -18.69 -26.80
CA GLY A 26 26.23 -18.10 -28.12
C GLY A 26 26.67 -16.66 -28.02
N VAL A 27 27.97 -16.39 -28.12
CA VAL A 27 28.45 -15.02 -28.28
C VAL A 27 28.20 -14.62 -29.72
N ASP A 28 27.04 -14.01 -30.01
CA ASP A 28 26.88 -13.24 -31.24
C ASP A 28 27.23 -11.78 -30.88
N GLY A 29 28.41 -11.32 -31.30
CA GLY A 29 28.82 -9.92 -31.16
C GLY A 29 29.12 -9.38 -29.75
N GLY A 30 29.03 -10.20 -28.68
CA GLY A 30 29.33 -9.78 -27.29
C GLY A 30 28.09 -9.49 -26.43
N ILE A 31 26.89 -9.70 -26.95
CA ILE A 31 25.61 -9.58 -26.22
C ILE A 31 25.23 -10.97 -25.68
N PRO A 32 24.86 -11.11 -24.40
CA PRO A 32 24.45 -12.41 -23.85
C PRO A 32 23.14 -12.89 -24.46
N VAL A 33 22.98 -14.21 -24.58
CA VAL A 33 21.71 -14.83 -24.97
C VAL A 33 20.85 -14.97 -23.73
N LEU A 34 19.75 -14.22 -23.69
CA LEU A 34 18.80 -14.27 -22.59
C LEU A 34 18.04 -15.61 -22.56
N SER A 35 17.89 -16.17 -21.37
CA SER A 35 16.98 -17.25 -21.05
C SER A 35 15.52 -16.84 -21.26
N GLN A 36 14.60 -17.81 -21.20
CA GLN A 36 13.18 -17.51 -21.33
C GLN A 36 12.68 -16.58 -20.22
N ALA A 37 13.10 -16.80 -18.97
CA ALA A 37 12.71 -15.96 -17.83
C ALA A 37 13.26 -14.53 -17.98
N GLU A 38 14.52 -14.38 -18.42
CA GLU A 38 15.12 -13.06 -18.70
C GLU A 38 14.39 -12.32 -19.82
N ASN A 39 13.94 -13.02 -20.86
CA ASN A 39 13.15 -12.38 -21.92
C ASN A 39 11.77 -11.95 -21.40
N THR A 40 11.11 -12.77 -20.56
CA THR A 40 9.84 -12.40 -19.92
C THR A 40 10.01 -11.15 -19.06
N GLN A 41 11.02 -11.13 -18.19
CA GLN A 41 11.27 -9.98 -17.33
C GLN A 41 11.69 -8.74 -18.12
N LEU A 42 12.50 -8.89 -19.18
CA LEU A 42 12.84 -7.75 -20.06
C LEU A 42 11.58 -7.16 -20.71
N THR A 43 10.66 -7.99 -21.20
CA THR A 43 9.40 -7.51 -21.77
C THR A 43 8.54 -6.83 -20.71
N ALA A 44 8.45 -7.39 -19.50
CA ALA A 44 7.73 -6.76 -18.39
C ALA A 44 8.33 -5.39 -18.07
N LEU A 45 9.65 -5.27 -17.88
CA LEU A 45 10.35 -4.01 -17.61
C LEU A 45 10.17 -2.94 -18.69
N LEU A 46 10.00 -3.35 -19.95
CA LEU A 46 9.76 -2.40 -21.04
C LEU A 46 8.31 -1.88 -21.05
N GLY A 47 7.35 -2.65 -20.52
CA GLY A 47 5.93 -2.30 -20.53
C GLY A 47 5.45 -1.80 -21.90
N ASP A 48 4.86 -0.61 -21.92
CA ASP A 48 4.35 0.07 -23.11
C ASP A 48 5.44 0.47 -24.11
N LEU A 49 6.71 0.53 -23.69
CA LEU A 49 7.84 0.82 -24.57
C LEU A 49 8.16 -0.36 -25.50
N ASP A 50 7.79 -1.60 -25.14
CA ASP A 50 8.29 -2.82 -25.79
C ASP A 50 8.08 -2.78 -27.30
N GLY A 51 6.89 -2.35 -27.76
CA GLY A 51 6.53 -2.32 -29.17
C GLY A 51 7.46 -1.47 -30.05
N GLU A 52 8.03 -0.40 -29.51
CA GLU A 52 8.86 0.56 -30.24
C GLU A 52 10.30 0.68 -29.74
N ALA A 53 10.66 -0.02 -28.66
CA ALA A 53 12.00 -0.02 -28.08
C ALA A 53 13.06 -0.48 -29.11
N PRO A 54 14.06 0.36 -29.43
CA PRO A 54 15.11 0.00 -30.37
C PRO A 54 15.86 -1.25 -29.91
N ARG A 55 16.32 -2.07 -30.87
CA ARG A 55 17.12 -3.26 -30.56
C ARG A 55 18.32 -2.94 -29.66
N THR A 56 18.94 -1.78 -29.83
CA THR A 56 20.05 -1.34 -28.99
C THR A 56 19.67 -1.19 -27.52
N VAL A 57 18.48 -0.67 -27.23
CA VAL A 57 17.97 -0.53 -25.85
C VAL A 57 17.69 -1.91 -25.28
N ARG A 58 16.97 -2.76 -26.02
CA ARG A 58 16.70 -4.15 -25.61
C ARG A 58 17.98 -4.94 -25.34
N ASP A 59 18.99 -4.84 -26.21
CA ASP A 59 20.27 -5.54 -26.05
C ASP A 59 21.04 -5.01 -24.82
N GLN A 60 20.99 -3.69 -24.54
CA GLN A 60 21.66 -3.07 -23.39
C GLN A 60 20.98 -3.43 -22.06
N VAL A 61 19.67 -3.25 -21.96
CA VAL A 61 18.88 -3.60 -20.77
C VAL A 61 18.96 -5.10 -20.53
N GLY A 62 18.81 -5.92 -21.58
CA GLY A 62 18.95 -7.36 -21.49
C GLY A 62 20.33 -7.80 -20.97
N ALA A 63 21.41 -7.18 -21.43
CA ALA A 63 22.76 -7.50 -20.94
C ALA A 63 22.95 -7.18 -19.44
N LEU A 64 22.42 -6.04 -19.00
CA LEU A 64 22.42 -5.65 -17.58
C LEU A 64 21.55 -6.60 -16.74
N LEU A 65 20.37 -6.96 -17.26
CA LEU A 65 19.45 -7.89 -16.62
C LEU A 65 20.11 -9.27 -16.44
N HIS A 66 20.77 -9.78 -17.48
CA HIS A 66 21.52 -11.03 -17.38
C HIS A 66 22.59 -10.95 -16.29
N GLN A 67 23.33 -9.85 -16.20
CA GLN A 67 24.35 -9.65 -15.18
C GLN A 67 23.76 -9.66 -13.77
N VAL A 68 22.69 -8.88 -13.52
CA VAL A 68 22.10 -8.78 -12.19
C VAL A 68 21.45 -10.09 -11.75
N GLN A 69 20.84 -10.83 -12.67
CA GLN A 69 20.28 -12.14 -12.35
C GLN A 69 21.35 -13.17 -11.96
N GLN A 70 22.54 -13.15 -12.58
CA GLN A 70 23.63 -14.02 -12.16
C GLN A 70 24.12 -13.69 -10.74
N LEU A 71 24.17 -12.40 -10.39
CA LEU A 71 24.52 -11.96 -9.04
C LEU A 71 23.46 -12.38 -8.02
N ALA A 72 22.18 -12.14 -8.32
CA ALA A 72 21.06 -12.53 -7.48
C ALA A 72 21.05 -14.05 -7.23
N GLN A 73 21.20 -14.86 -8.28
CA GLN A 73 21.26 -16.33 -8.15
C GLN A 73 22.44 -16.80 -7.29
N ALA A 74 23.62 -16.18 -7.43
CA ALA A 74 24.78 -16.52 -6.62
C ALA A 74 24.56 -16.13 -5.14
N ARG A 75 24.01 -14.94 -4.91
CA ARG A 75 23.70 -14.41 -3.58
C ARG A 75 22.65 -15.27 -2.86
N GLU A 76 21.56 -15.60 -3.53
CA GLU A 76 20.49 -16.45 -2.99
C GLU A 76 20.96 -17.89 -2.71
N ALA A 77 21.87 -18.44 -3.53
CA ALA A 77 22.46 -19.75 -3.28
C ALA A 77 23.29 -19.80 -1.97
N GLU A 78 23.74 -18.66 -1.47
CA GLU A 78 24.41 -18.50 -0.18
C GLU A 78 23.43 -18.23 0.98
N GLY A 79 22.14 -18.12 0.70
CA GLY A 79 21.11 -17.75 1.67
C GLY A 79 21.19 -16.28 2.08
N ASN A 80 21.86 -15.44 1.28
CA ASN A 80 21.83 -14.00 1.46
C ASN A 80 20.68 -13.43 0.63
N TYR A 81 19.78 -12.71 1.27
CA TYR A 81 18.63 -12.11 0.58
C TYR A 81 18.84 -10.61 0.35
N GLU A 82 19.82 -9.99 1.02
CA GLU A 82 20.13 -8.57 0.90
C GLU A 82 20.82 -8.25 -0.43
N MET A 83 20.11 -7.51 -1.28
CA MET A 83 20.64 -7.02 -2.56
C MET A 83 21.99 -6.32 -2.35
N SER A 84 23.02 -6.73 -3.07
CA SER A 84 24.35 -6.16 -2.97
C SER A 84 24.44 -4.78 -3.62
N GLU A 85 25.42 -3.95 -3.19
CA GLU A 85 25.71 -2.65 -3.82
C GLU A 85 25.96 -2.77 -5.35
N GLU A 86 26.51 -3.90 -5.79
CA GLU A 86 26.73 -4.17 -7.22
C GLU A 86 25.41 -4.39 -7.95
N GLU A 87 24.49 -5.18 -7.38
CA GLU A 87 23.14 -5.38 -7.91
C GLU A 87 22.37 -4.05 -7.96
N THR A 88 22.38 -3.28 -6.87
CA THR A 88 21.75 -1.94 -6.80
C THR A 88 22.32 -1.01 -7.89
N THR A 89 23.63 -1.05 -8.12
CA THR A 89 24.27 -0.23 -9.17
C THR A 89 23.83 -0.66 -10.57
N ILE A 90 23.55 -1.95 -10.80
CA ILE A 90 23.06 -2.44 -12.09
C ILE A 90 21.60 -2.05 -12.29
N TRP A 91 20.74 -2.18 -11.27
CA TRP A 91 19.35 -1.73 -11.34
C TRP A 91 19.23 -0.24 -11.64
N LYS A 92 20.02 0.61 -10.98
CA LYS A 92 20.13 2.05 -11.33
C LYS A 92 20.47 2.32 -12.79
N LYS A 93 21.27 1.44 -13.43
CA LYS A 93 21.59 1.57 -14.86
C LYS A 93 20.43 1.07 -15.74
N ILE A 94 19.73 0.02 -15.32
CA ILE A 94 18.54 -0.50 -16.02
C ILE A 94 17.47 0.61 -16.03
N THR A 95 17.10 1.13 -14.87
CA THR A 95 16.12 2.20 -14.70
C THR A 95 16.48 3.42 -15.55
N ALA A 96 17.73 3.89 -15.50
CA ALA A 96 18.17 5.01 -16.33
C ALA A 96 18.07 4.77 -17.86
N GLN A 97 18.18 3.51 -18.33
CA GLN A 97 17.94 3.20 -19.74
C GLN A 97 16.45 3.19 -20.07
N LEU A 98 15.61 2.69 -19.15
CA LEU A 98 14.16 2.68 -19.30
C LEU A 98 13.61 4.12 -19.28
N ASP A 99 14.08 4.98 -18.38
CA ASP A 99 13.69 6.40 -18.32
C ASP A 99 14.09 7.14 -19.60
N ALA A 100 15.31 6.92 -20.10
CA ALA A 100 15.75 7.54 -21.35
C ALA A 100 14.89 7.11 -22.55
N GLU A 101 14.44 5.86 -22.57
CA GLU A 101 13.54 5.35 -23.60
C GLU A 101 12.10 5.86 -23.42
N THR A 102 11.64 5.98 -22.17
CA THR A 102 10.36 6.60 -21.81
C THR A 102 10.31 8.03 -22.31
N ILE A 103 11.34 8.82 -22.00
CA ILE A 103 11.50 10.21 -22.49
C ILE A 103 11.51 10.26 -24.02
N ARG A 104 12.17 9.31 -24.69
CA ARG A 104 12.22 9.26 -26.15
C ARG A 104 10.85 9.02 -26.78
N GLN A 105 9.99 8.22 -26.15
CA GLN A 105 8.67 7.84 -26.69
C GLN A 105 7.56 8.80 -26.26
N PHE A 106 7.52 9.19 -24.99
CA PHE A 106 6.43 9.94 -24.38
C PHE A 106 6.77 11.41 -24.10
N GLY A 107 8.05 11.76 -24.09
CA GLY A 107 8.54 13.11 -23.80
C GLY A 107 9.11 13.24 -22.39
N GLU A 108 9.77 14.36 -22.12
CA GLU A 108 10.22 14.68 -20.77
C GLU A 108 9.03 15.17 -19.94
N TYR A 109 8.98 14.75 -18.68
CA TYR A 109 8.08 15.37 -17.72
C TYR A 109 8.54 16.81 -17.51
N THR A 110 7.65 17.76 -17.75
CA THR A 110 7.88 19.15 -17.36
C THR A 110 7.14 19.38 -16.07
N ASP A 111 7.86 19.47 -14.96
CA ASP A 111 7.27 19.89 -13.68
C ASP A 111 6.51 21.20 -13.89
N ASP A 112 5.19 21.14 -13.74
CA ASP A 112 4.53 22.20 -13.00
C ASP A 112 4.86 21.89 -11.54
N GLU A 113 5.67 22.73 -10.89
CA GLU A 113 5.93 22.59 -9.45
C GLU A 113 4.58 22.36 -8.76
N PRO A 114 4.38 21.24 -8.05
CA PRO A 114 3.14 21.05 -7.31
C PRO A 114 2.97 22.28 -6.44
N GLU A 115 1.79 22.90 -6.48
CA GLU A 115 1.51 24.03 -5.60
C GLU A 115 1.88 23.58 -4.19
N GLU A 116 2.86 24.27 -3.59
CA GLU A 116 3.32 24.04 -2.23
C GLU A 116 2.08 24.14 -1.33
N LYS A 117 1.44 23.00 -1.05
CA LYS A 117 0.30 22.94 -0.13
C LYS A 117 0.86 23.51 1.16
N ALA A 118 0.34 24.66 1.59
CA ALA A 118 0.80 25.29 2.81
C ALA A 118 0.82 24.23 3.90
N GLU A 119 1.97 24.01 4.55
CA GLU A 119 2.07 23.15 5.72
C GLU A 119 1.11 23.68 6.78
N VAL A 120 -0.10 23.15 6.80
CA VAL A 120 -1.04 23.39 7.88
C VAL A 120 -0.74 22.32 8.91
N ASP A 121 0.21 22.59 9.81
CA ASP A 121 0.23 21.89 11.09
C ASP A 121 -1.10 22.22 11.78
N TYR A 122 -2.12 21.37 11.56
CA TYR A 122 -3.42 21.45 12.24
C TYR A 122 -3.26 21.39 13.77
N GLY A 123 -2.06 21.06 14.21
CA GLY A 123 -1.44 21.70 15.33
C GLY A 123 -1.51 20.83 16.56
N LYS A 124 -0.78 21.29 17.57
CA LYS A 124 -0.79 20.80 18.96
C LYS A 124 -2.16 20.92 19.64
N THR A 125 -3.28 20.91 18.93
CA THR A 125 -4.64 20.91 19.50
C THR A 125 -4.81 19.70 20.41
N THR A 126 -4.46 18.51 19.91
CA THR A 126 -4.50 17.27 20.70
C THR A 126 -3.59 17.39 21.93
N MET A 127 -2.34 17.83 21.73
CA MET A 127 -1.39 18.07 22.83
C MET A 127 -1.89 19.12 23.84
N SER A 128 -2.51 20.21 23.38
CA SER A 128 -3.05 21.28 24.21
C SER A 128 -4.18 20.77 25.09
N ASN A 129 -5.08 19.97 24.53
CA ASN A 129 -6.21 19.36 25.23
C ASN A 129 -5.76 18.39 26.33
N LEU A 130 -4.63 17.72 26.14
CA LEU A 130 -4.05 16.81 27.14
C LEU A 130 -3.41 17.52 28.34
N LYS A 131 -3.12 18.83 28.24
CA LYS A 131 -2.40 19.60 29.28
C LYS A 131 -3.09 19.64 30.65
N GLY A 132 -4.43 19.56 30.66
CA GLY A 132 -5.22 19.52 31.90
C GLY A 132 -5.30 18.14 32.54
N THR A 133 -4.97 17.08 31.79
CA THR A 133 -5.08 15.68 32.22
C THR A 133 -3.72 15.10 32.60
N LEU A 134 -2.68 15.40 31.82
CA LEU A 134 -1.34 14.88 32.04
C LEU A 134 -0.57 15.68 33.11
N SER A 135 0.34 14.99 33.80
CA SER A 135 1.36 15.65 34.61
C SER A 135 2.27 16.49 33.70
N ARG A 136 2.88 17.55 34.24
CA ARG A 136 3.81 18.39 33.46
C ARG A 136 4.96 17.57 32.87
N THR A 137 5.46 16.58 33.61
CA THR A 137 6.56 15.71 33.16
C THR A 137 6.12 14.83 32.00
N ASP A 138 4.98 14.15 32.12
CA ASP A 138 4.47 13.27 31.07
C ASP A 138 4.03 14.06 29.83
N TRP A 139 3.44 15.24 30.01
CA TRP A 139 3.08 16.13 28.89
C TRP A 139 4.32 16.57 28.10
N ASN A 140 5.40 16.96 28.80
CA ASN A 140 6.64 17.34 28.13
C ASN A 140 7.27 16.15 27.40
N ALA A 141 7.29 14.96 28.02
CA ALA A 141 7.83 13.75 27.40
C ALA A 141 7.05 13.36 26.14
N LEU A 142 5.71 13.38 26.21
CA LEU A 142 4.84 13.12 25.07
C LEU A 142 5.03 14.13 23.94
N ASN A 143 5.18 15.42 24.27
CA ASN A 143 5.48 16.44 23.29
C ASN A 143 6.83 16.18 22.62
N THR A 144 7.87 15.85 23.38
CA THR A 144 9.20 15.56 22.82
C THR A 144 9.15 14.38 21.85
N LEU A 145 8.50 13.26 22.22
CA LEU A 145 8.33 12.12 21.32
C LEU A 145 7.66 12.51 20.00
N ARG A 146 6.59 13.31 20.06
CA ARG A 146 5.87 13.79 18.87
C ARG A 146 6.78 14.63 17.97
N GLU A 147 7.47 15.62 18.53
CA GLU A 147 8.32 16.51 17.73
C GLU A 147 9.53 15.79 17.14
N ASP A 148 10.14 14.89 17.90
CA ASP A 148 11.29 14.11 17.42
C ASP A 148 10.87 13.16 16.28
N TYR A 149 9.70 12.52 16.40
CA TYR A 149 9.13 11.68 15.34
C TYR A 149 8.90 12.47 14.04
N PHE A 150 8.17 13.59 14.11
CA PHE A 150 7.89 14.36 12.91
C PHE A 150 9.13 14.98 12.28
N LYS A 151 10.11 15.36 13.10
CA LYS A 151 11.41 15.82 12.61
C LYS A 151 12.16 14.72 11.88
N ALA A 152 12.15 13.49 12.41
CA ALA A 152 12.79 12.35 11.76
C ALA A 152 12.13 12.02 10.41
N VAL A 153 10.80 12.03 10.35
CA VAL A 153 10.05 11.83 9.09
C VAL A 153 10.35 12.94 8.07
N GLU A 154 10.37 14.21 8.49
CA GLU A 154 10.71 15.34 7.59
C GLU A 154 12.15 15.30 7.08
N GLU A 155 13.09 14.83 7.90
CA GLU A 155 14.52 14.83 7.59
C GLU A 155 14.98 13.51 6.94
N ASP A 156 14.07 12.54 6.73
CA ASP A 156 14.38 11.18 6.29
C ASP A 156 15.50 10.56 7.15
N ASP A 157 15.38 10.72 8.47
CA ASP A 157 16.43 10.33 9.43
C ASP A 157 16.41 8.81 9.66
N GLU A 158 17.15 8.08 8.80
CA GLU A 158 17.37 6.64 8.92
C GLU A 158 17.93 6.18 10.29
N ALA A 159 18.46 7.09 11.12
CA ALA A 159 18.97 6.77 12.45
C ALA A 159 17.90 6.84 13.56
N TYR A 160 16.68 7.26 13.23
CA TYR A 160 15.56 7.31 14.18
C TYR A 160 14.97 5.91 14.41
N ASP A 161 15.42 5.25 15.48
CA ASP A 161 15.02 3.90 15.88
C ASP A 161 14.18 3.95 17.17
N VAL A 162 13.01 4.57 17.08
CA VAL A 162 12.07 4.70 18.21
C VAL A 162 10.68 4.25 17.77
N ASP A 163 10.18 3.19 18.41
CA ASP A 163 8.76 2.82 18.38
C ASP A 163 7.94 3.90 19.11
N VAL A 164 7.64 4.96 18.37
CA VAL A 164 6.96 6.15 18.89
C VAL A 164 5.59 5.80 19.46
N GLU A 165 4.87 4.88 18.84
CA GLU A 165 3.56 4.45 19.29
C GLU A 165 3.63 3.78 20.66
N ALA A 166 4.53 2.81 20.83
CA ALA A 166 4.69 2.09 22.10
C ALA A 166 5.14 3.05 23.22
N GLU A 167 6.08 3.95 22.94
CA GLU A 167 6.58 4.93 23.90
C GLU A 167 5.47 5.91 24.32
N MET A 168 4.68 6.43 23.36
CA MET A 168 3.53 7.29 23.66
C MET A 168 2.46 6.53 24.47
N LYS A 169 2.11 5.30 24.07
CA LYS A 169 1.15 4.44 24.81
C LYS A 169 1.64 4.17 26.24
N SER A 170 2.95 3.99 26.47
CA SER A 170 3.53 3.78 27.80
C SER A 170 3.28 4.98 28.76
N ILE A 171 3.21 6.19 28.21
CA ILE A 171 2.92 7.41 28.96
C ILE A 171 1.41 7.53 29.21
N ILE A 172 0.60 7.39 28.16
CA ILE A 172 -0.84 7.68 28.20
C ILE A 172 -1.60 6.66 29.05
N THR A 173 -1.20 5.39 29.04
CA THR A 173 -1.84 4.31 29.81
C THR A 173 -1.80 4.52 31.33
N LYS A 174 -0.92 5.40 31.84
CA LYS A 174 -0.92 5.85 33.26
C LYS A 174 -2.24 6.54 33.64
N TYR A 175 -2.95 7.10 32.67
CA TYR A 175 -4.15 7.92 32.84
C TYR A 175 -5.40 7.15 32.40
N LYS A 176 -6.01 6.36 33.31
CA LYS A 176 -7.18 5.47 33.05
C LYS A 176 -8.41 6.13 32.39
N ARG A 177 -8.47 7.45 32.36
CA ARG A 177 -9.54 8.22 31.72
C ARG A 177 -9.33 8.39 30.22
N LEU A 178 -8.10 8.26 29.77
CA LEU A 178 -7.72 8.33 28.37
C LEU A 178 -7.78 6.95 27.74
N ASP A 179 -8.12 6.95 26.47
CA ASP A 179 -7.98 5.81 25.58
C ASP A 179 -6.64 5.97 24.84
N ALA A 180 -5.65 5.14 25.18
CA ALA A 180 -4.28 5.35 24.72
C ALA A 180 -4.14 5.19 23.20
N ASP A 181 -4.79 4.18 22.61
CA ASP A 181 -4.75 3.93 21.17
C ASP A 181 -5.37 5.13 20.42
N ALA A 182 -6.53 5.60 20.88
CA ALA A 182 -7.21 6.76 20.31
C ALA A 182 -6.41 8.06 20.42
N VAL A 183 -5.72 8.29 21.54
CA VAL A 183 -4.88 9.49 21.72
C VAL A 183 -3.67 9.45 20.79
N VAL A 184 -2.99 8.30 20.67
CA VAL A 184 -1.83 8.15 19.76
C VAL A 184 -2.25 8.35 18.31
N LEU A 185 -3.35 7.71 17.88
CA LEU A 185 -3.91 7.91 16.53
C LEU A 185 -4.17 9.39 16.21
N ASN A 186 -4.66 10.17 17.17
CA ASN A 186 -4.91 11.60 16.93
C ASN A 186 -3.64 12.44 16.99
N LEU A 187 -2.63 12.04 17.77
CA LEU A 187 -1.37 12.78 17.92
C LEU A 187 -0.42 12.63 16.74
N LEU A 188 -0.37 11.44 16.14
CA LEU A 188 0.48 11.17 14.98
C LEU A 188 -0.18 11.65 13.67
N ASP A 189 -1.47 11.96 13.71
CA ASP A 189 -2.22 12.39 12.54
C ASP A 189 -2.51 13.90 12.50
N ASP A 190 -2.50 14.58 13.66
CA ASP A 190 -2.88 16.00 13.76
C ASP A 190 -1.92 17.00 13.09
N LYS A 191 -0.78 16.53 12.59
CA LYS A 191 0.11 17.36 11.77
C LYS A 191 -0.35 17.44 10.32
N ASN A 192 -0.89 16.34 9.79
CA ASN A 192 -1.24 16.23 8.36
C ASN A 192 -2.70 16.58 8.09
N GLN A 193 -3.58 16.43 9.10
CA GLN A 193 -5.01 16.69 8.93
C GLN A 193 -5.72 17.15 10.20
N LYS A 194 -6.89 17.78 10.03
CA LYS A 194 -7.72 18.19 11.15
C LYS A 194 -8.56 17.03 11.68
N ASN A 195 -8.21 16.51 12.83
CA ASN A 195 -9.04 15.54 13.56
C ASN A 195 -10.30 16.21 14.15
N GLN A 196 -11.47 15.97 13.55
CA GLN A 196 -12.73 16.60 13.95
C GLN A 196 -13.49 15.79 15.02
N GLY A 197 -13.47 14.47 14.94
CA GLY A 197 -14.12 13.61 15.92
C GLY A 197 -13.80 12.12 15.74
N LEU A 198 -13.94 11.35 16.81
CA LEU A 198 -13.67 9.93 16.84
C LEU A 198 -14.87 9.16 17.40
N PHE A 199 -15.17 8.03 16.79
CA PHE A 199 -16.24 7.12 17.17
C PHE A 199 -15.65 5.75 17.48
N TYR A 200 -16.14 5.12 18.54
CA TYR A 200 -15.88 3.70 18.82
C TYR A 200 -16.91 2.85 18.09
N ILE A 201 -16.46 1.79 17.41
CA ILE A 201 -17.34 0.81 16.78
C ILE A 201 -17.74 -0.25 17.81
N THR A 202 -19.03 -0.31 18.11
CA THR A 202 -19.60 -1.26 19.08
C THR A 202 -19.61 -2.70 18.54
N ALA A 203 -19.83 -3.67 19.44
CA ALA A 203 -19.98 -5.09 19.06
C ALA A 203 -21.17 -5.39 18.13
N ASN A 204 -22.12 -4.46 17.98
CA ASN A 204 -23.21 -4.50 16.98
C ASN A 204 -22.96 -3.55 15.79
N GLN A 205 -21.70 -3.20 15.55
CA GLN A 205 -21.18 -2.43 14.42
C GLN A 205 -21.89 -1.09 14.24
N GLN A 206 -22.09 -0.38 15.35
CA GLN A 206 -22.53 1.02 15.34
C GLN A 206 -21.38 1.93 15.76
N ALA A 207 -21.18 3.02 15.02
CA ALA A 207 -20.29 4.09 15.44
C ALA A 207 -20.96 4.91 16.56
N VAL A 208 -20.32 4.94 17.73
CA VAL A 208 -20.75 5.73 18.89
C VAL A 208 -19.68 6.76 19.21
N TYR A 209 -20.06 8.03 19.25
CA TYR A 209 -19.13 9.13 19.50
C TYR A 209 -18.37 8.91 20.82
N GLN A 210 -17.05 9.03 20.75
CA GLN A 210 -16.20 9.00 21.92
C GLN A 210 -15.91 10.44 22.36
N GLU A 211 -16.28 10.76 23.59
CA GLU A 211 -16.05 12.08 24.18
C GLU A 211 -14.60 12.53 24.00
N GLY A 212 -14.40 13.73 23.44
CA GLY A 212 -13.07 14.26 23.07
C GLY A 212 -12.02 14.20 24.18
N TRP A 213 -12.42 14.45 25.43
CA TRP A 213 -11.52 14.37 26.59
C TRP A 213 -10.90 12.98 26.82
N LYS A 214 -11.44 11.91 26.21
CA LYS A 214 -10.87 10.56 26.25
C LYS A 214 -9.79 10.31 25.20
N ASN A 215 -9.85 10.99 24.06
CA ASN A 215 -9.00 10.75 22.89
C ASN A 215 -8.14 11.94 22.49
N GLY A 216 -8.13 12.99 23.32
CA GLY A 216 -7.32 14.19 23.09
C GLY A 216 -7.99 15.22 22.19
N LEU A 217 -9.17 14.95 21.63
CA LEU A 217 -9.90 15.91 20.79
C LEU A 217 -10.77 16.86 21.61
N ASP A 218 -11.30 17.88 20.94
CA ASP A 218 -12.29 18.77 21.51
C ASP A 218 -13.59 18.02 21.83
N THR A 219 -14.22 18.39 22.95
CA THR A 219 -15.56 17.87 23.27
C THR A 219 -16.59 18.59 22.42
N LEU A 220 -17.29 17.83 21.58
CA LEU A 220 -18.27 18.37 20.64
C LEU A 220 -19.66 18.47 21.28
N THR A 221 -20.45 19.43 20.83
CA THR A 221 -21.88 19.50 21.13
C THR A 221 -22.64 18.37 20.42
N TRP A 222 -23.82 18.02 20.92
CA TRP A 222 -24.68 17.01 20.29
C TRP A 222 -24.98 17.28 18.80
N LYS A 223 -25.06 18.56 18.39
CA LYS A 223 -25.31 18.93 16.99
C LYS A 223 -24.10 18.61 16.10
N GLU A 224 -22.90 18.90 16.58
CA GLU A 224 -21.64 18.59 15.87
C GLU A 224 -21.43 17.08 15.81
N GLN A 225 -21.62 16.37 16.93
CA GLN A 225 -21.56 14.91 16.96
C GLN A 225 -22.51 14.27 15.95
N LYS A 226 -23.76 14.76 15.88
CA LYS A 226 -24.75 14.27 14.92
C LYS A 226 -24.31 14.51 13.47
N LYS A 227 -23.72 15.67 13.17
CA LYS A 227 -23.20 15.99 11.84
C LYS A 227 -22.09 15.04 11.44
N LEU A 228 -21.10 14.81 12.31
CA LEU A 228 -20.00 13.88 12.02
C LEU A 228 -20.48 12.43 11.88
N ALA A 229 -21.53 12.04 12.61
CA ALA A 229 -22.13 10.71 12.49
C ALA A 229 -22.83 10.48 11.15
N GLU A 230 -23.08 11.51 10.34
CA GLU A 230 -23.60 11.36 8.97
C GLU A 230 -22.55 10.71 8.07
N SER A 231 -21.25 10.96 8.27
CA SER A 231 -20.17 10.30 7.51
C SER A 231 -20.20 8.77 7.67
N TRP A 232 -20.47 8.27 8.87
CA TRP A 232 -20.65 6.83 9.11
C TRP A 232 -21.85 6.26 8.34
N GLN A 233 -22.92 7.04 8.19
CA GLN A 233 -24.09 6.61 7.41
C GLN A 233 -23.77 6.53 5.93
N GLN A 234 -22.92 7.43 5.41
CA GLN A 234 -22.48 7.41 4.01
C GLN A 234 -21.62 6.18 3.73
N VAL A 235 -20.62 5.92 4.57
CA VAL A 235 -19.80 4.70 4.48
C VAL A 235 -20.66 3.43 4.55
N THR A 236 -21.58 3.35 5.51
CA THR A 236 -22.44 2.16 5.69
C THR A 236 -23.64 2.09 4.74
N ALA A 237 -23.79 3.07 3.84
CA ALA A 237 -24.66 2.97 2.67
C ALA A 237 -23.96 2.23 1.52
N ILE A 238 -22.63 2.21 1.50
CA ILE A 238 -21.79 1.53 0.50
C ILE A 238 -21.41 0.13 0.99
N LEU A 239 -21.00 0.00 2.26
CA LEU A 239 -20.47 -1.23 2.83
C LEU A 239 -21.39 -1.82 3.92
N PRO A 240 -21.56 -3.15 3.97
CA PRO A 240 -22.24 -3.82 5.09
C PRO A 240 -21.59 -3.51 6.44
N LYS A 241 -22.41 -3.23 7.47
CA LYS A 241 -21.92 -2.87 8.81
C LYS A 241 -21.10 -3.98 9.47
N ASP A 242 -21.47 -5.24 9.24
CA ASP A 242 -20.79 -6.42 9.81
C ASP A 242 -19.34 -6.56 9.34
N TRP A 243 -18.97 -5.97 8.21
CA TRP A 243 -17.57 -5.92 7.74
C TRP A 243 -16.67 -5.08 8.66
N PHE A 244 -17.25 -4.19 9.46
CA PHE A 244 -16.52 -3.36 10.43
C PHE A 244 -16.32 -4.03 11.79
N ALA A 245 -16.61 -5.33 11.94
CA ALA A 245 -16.31 -6.07 13.17
C ALA A 245 -14.83 -5.99 13.65
N PRO A 246 -13.82 -5.92 12.76
CA PRO A 246 -12.41 -5.74 13.12
C PRO A 246 -12.03 -4.29 13.42
N PHE A 247 -12.90 -3.33 13.10
CA PHE A 247 -12.62 -1.92 13.30
C PHE A 247 -12.95 -1.54 14.74
N GLN A 248 -11.99 -0.93 15.42
CA GLN A 248 -12.18 -0.36 16.75
C GLN A 248 -12.70 1.07 16.67
N TYR A 249 -12.23 1.83 15.67
CA TYR A 249 -12.54 3.23 15.53
C TYR A 249 -13.05 3.59 14.12
N PHE A 250 -13.90 4.61 14.10
CA PHE A 250 -14.22 5.37 12.91
C PHE A 250 -13.90 6.84 13.20
N LYS A 251 -13.01 7.43 12.42
CA LYS A 251 -12.54 8.80 12.59
C LYS A 251 -13.12 9.68 11.51
N VAL A 252 -13.43 10.93 11.89
CA VAL A 252 -13.86 11.97 10.97
C VAL A 252 -12.89 13.13 11.10
N GLY A 253 -12.19 13.41 10.02
CA GLY A 253 -11.09 14.38 9.96
C GLY A 253 -10.46 14.36 8.56
N GLY A 254 -9.75 15.41 8.22
CA GLY A 254 -9.13 15.54 6.91
C GLY A 254 -8.54 16.92 6.66
N ASP A 255 -7.97 17.11 5.48
CA ASP A 255 -7.19 18.28 5.07
C ASP A 255 -7.97 19.31 4.24
N GLY A 256 -9.26 19.08 3.99
CA GLY A 256 -10.12 20.01 3.25
C GLY A 256 -10.79 19.35 2.05
N VAL A 257 -11.17 20.15 1.06
CA VAL A 257 -11.59 19.59 -0.23
C VAL A 257 -10.32 19.27 -1.01
N ASP A 258 -10.26 18.08 -1.59
CA ASP A 258 -9.12 17.54 -2.33
C ASP A 258 -7.88 17.26 -1.45
N GLY A 259 -7.42 16.02 -1.44
CA GLY A 259 -6.37 15.56 -0.53
C GLY A 259 -6.62 14.13 -0.11
N THR A 260 -6.63 13.88 1.20
CA THR A 260 -6.91 12.53 1.72
C THR A 260 -8.40 12.34 1.98
N TYR A 261 -9.09 11.67 1.05
CA TYR A 261 -10.53 11.43 1.11
C TYR A 261 -10.92 10.48 2.25
N ALA A 262 -10.14 9.40 2.40
CA ALA A 262 -10.27 8.39 3.43
C ALA A 262 -8.95 7.63 3.56
N TYR A 263 -8.79 6.90 4.67
CA TYR A 263 -7.73 5.91 4.81
C TYR A 263 -8.12 4.85 5.86
N VAL A 264 -7.46 3.69 5.82
CA VAL A 264 -7.46 2.72 6.92
C VAL A 264 -6.07 2.51 7.49
N ILE A 265 -5.99 2.32 8.80
CA ILE A 265 -4.73 2.06 9.50
C ILE A 265 -4.95 1.03 10.61
N PRO A 266 -4.00 0.09 10.83
CA PRO A 266 -4.01 -0.74 12.02
C PRO A 266 -3.86 0.12 13.28
N VAL A 267 -4.44 -0.31 14.39
CA VAL A 267 -4.33 0.38 15.69
C VAL A 267 -3.49 -0.41 16.70
N ASP A 268 -2.97 -1.55 16.26
CA ASP A 268 -1.99 -2.38 16.94
C ASP A 268 -0.92 -2.88 15.98
N ASP A 269 0.18 -3.33 16.55
CA ASP A 269 1.38 -3.87 15.92
C ASP A 269 1.16 -5.22 15.22
N ARG A 270 -0.07 -5.71 15.13
CA ARG A 270 -0.40 -7.00 14.53
C ARG A 270 -1.46 -6.91 13.43
N GLY A 271 -2.05 -5.73 13.21
CA GLY A 271 -3.15 -5.56 12.27
C GLY A 271 -4.41 -6.32 12.66
N GLU A 272 -4.65 -6.56 13.95
CA GLU A 272 -5.87 -7.25 14.43
C GLU A 272 -7.06 -6.30 14.60
N ARG A 273 -6.78 -5.03 14.90
CA ARG A 273 -7.77 -3.97 15.10
C ARG A 273 -7.45 -2.80 14.18
N TRP A 274 -8.49 -2.15 13.65
CA TRP A 274 -8.35 -1.13 12.62
C TRP A 274 -9.13 0.15 12.91
N CYS A 275 -8.68 1.24 12.30
CA CYS A 275 -9.40 2.51 12.21
C CYS A 275 -9.67 2.82 10.74
N MET A 276 -10.90 3.24 10.42
CA MET A 276 -11.19 3.92 9.15
C MET A 276 -11.38 5.40 9.44
N ALA A 277 -10.71 6.26 8.67
CA ALA A 277 -10.87 7.69 8.71
C ALA A 277 -11.49 8.19 7.39
N VAL A 278 -12.31 9.23 7.46
CA VAL A 278 -12.90 9.88 6.28
C VAL A 278 -12.91 11.39 6.44
N ASP A 279 -12.59 12.12 5.36
CA ASP A 279 -12.81 13.55 5.29
C ASP A 279 -14.28 13.82 4.89
N PRO A 280 -15.09 14.45 5.76
CA PRO A 280 -16.45 14.83 5.41
C PRO A 280 -16.54 15.88 4.28
N ALA A 281 -15.46 16.59 3.97
CA ALA A 281 -15.40 17.58 2.88
C ALA A 281 -15.41 16.92 1.49
N ASP A 282 -14.83 15.71 1.37
CA ASP A 282 -14.74 14.95 0.12
C ASP A 282 -15.92 13.98 -0.09
N ILE A 283 -16.88 13.96 0.83
CA ILE A 283 -18.17 13.30 0.61
C ILE A 283 -19.04 14.20 -0.26
N THR A 284 -18.75 14.22 -1.56
CA THR A 284 -19.46 15.05 -2.54
C THR A 284 -20.44 14.23 -3.39
N GLU A 285 -21.15 14.91 -4.30
CA GLU A 285 -22.10 14.30 -5.24
C GLU A 285 -21.42 13.82 -6.55
N ASP A 286 -20.10 13.93 -6.68
CA ASP A 286 -19.34 13.51 -7.88
C ASP A 286 -19.29 12.00 -8.10
N GLY A 287 -19.61 11.21 -7.08
CA GLY A 287 -19.64 9.74 -7.13
C GLY A 287 -18.28 9.06 -6.96
N LEU A 288 -17.23 9.76 -6.54
CA LEU A 288 -15.89 9.21 -6.28
C LEU A 288 -15.79 8.59 -4.89
N PHE A 289 -16.44 9.17 -3.89
CA PHE A 289 -16.40 8.68 -2.51
C PHE A 289 -16.68 7.17 -2.35
N PRO A 290 -17.65 6.54 -3.07
CA PRO A 290 -17.84 5.10 -3.01
C PRO A 290 -16.65 4.27 -3.49
N TYR A 291 -15.90 4.78 -4.48
CA TYR A 291 -14.69 4.14 -4.99
C TYR A 291 -13.62 4.13 -3.90
N THR A 292 -13.33 5.30 -3.31
CA THR A 292 -12.38 5.43 -2.19
C THR A 292 -12.77 4.55 -1.00
N VAL A 293 -14.05 4.52 -0.58
CA VAL A 293 -14.48 3.68 0.54
C VAL A 293 -14.26 2.18 0.29
N VAL A 294 -14.42 1.73 -0.97
CA VAL A 294 -14.15 0.34 -1.34
C VAL A 294 -12.66 0.06 -1.40
N HIS A 295 -11.86 1.01 -1.90
CA HIS A 295 -10.40 0.97 -1.90
C HIS A 295 -9.89 0.77 -0.48
N GLU A 296 -10.32 1.62 0.46
CA GLU A 296 -9.94 1.54 1.87
C GLU A 296 -10.34 0.23 2.56
N MET A 297 -11.52 -0.29 2.24
CA MET A 297 -11.91 -1.59 2.78
C MET A 297 -11.10 -2.74 2.17
N CYS A 298 -10.61 -2.58 0.94
CA CYS A 298 -9.71 -3.55 0.31
C CYS A 298 -8.38 -3.64 1.06
N HIS A 299 -7.78 -2.49 1.40
CA HIS A 299 -6.58 -2.42 2.25
C HIS A 299 -6.75 -3.24 3.53
N TYR A 300 -7.87 -3.08 4.26
CA TYR A 300 -8.13 -3.94 5.42
C TYR A 300 -8.14 -5.44 5.06
N TRP A 301 -8.78 -5.84 3.97
CA TRP A 301 -8.87 -7.26 3.59
C TRP A 301 -7.55 -7.87 3.16
N THR A 302 -6.60 -7.07 2.68
CA THR A 302 -5.32 -7.51 2.13
C THR A 302 -4.13 -7.23 3.04
N LEU A 303 -4.30 -6.42 4.10
CA LEU A 303 -3.25 -6.05 5.04
C LEU A 303 -3.54 -6.44 6.50
N ASN A 304 -4.66 -7.09 6.81
CA ASN A 304 -4.92 -7.55 8.18
C ASN A 304 -3.98 -8.70 8.64
N GLU A 305 -4.11 -9.09 9.90
CA GLU A 305 -3.27 -10.09 10.57
C GLU A 305 -3.27 -11.48 9.91
N LYS A 306 -4.21 -11.76 9.00
CA LYS A 306 -4.27 -13.02 8.24
C LYS A 306 -3.57 -12.91 6.88
N GLN A 307 -3.17 -11.73 6.46
CA GLN A 307 -2.59 -11.48 5.14
C GLN A 307 -1.14 -11.07 5.20
N VAL A 308 -0.75 -10.29 6.21
CA VAL A 308 0.62 -9.85 6.39
C VAL A 308 1.13 -10.17 7.79
N GLU A 309 2.45 -10.12 7.94
CA GLU A 309 3.15 -10.11 9.21
C GLU A 309 3.69 -8.71 9.42
N TYR A 310 3.14 -7.97 10.39
CA TYR A 310 3.70 -6.72 10.84
C TYR A 310 4.92 -7.02 11.70
N LEU A 311 6.06 -6.44 11.35
CA LEU A 311 7.32 -6.75 11.99
C LEU A 311 7.92 -5.53 12.71
N GLY A 312 7.39 -4.33 12.47
CA GLY A 312 7.92 -3.06 13.01
C GLY A 312 9.43 -2.94 12.76
N ASP A 313 10.15 -2.30 13.69
CA ASP A 313 11.61 -2.09 13.59
C ASP A 313 12.44 -3.37 13.84
N GLN A 314 11.79 -4.54 14.01
CA GLN A 314 12.48 -5.80 14.37
C GLN A 314 13.06 -6.55 13.16
N VAL A 315 13.01 -5.97 11.97
CA VAL A 315 13.47 -6.62 10.73
C VAL A 315 14.85 -6.11 10.35
N ALA A 316 15.85 -6.98 10.45
CA ALA A 316 17.15 -6.71 9.84
C ALA A 316 17.10 -6.84 8.30
N TYR A 317 16.21 -7.69 7.77
CA TYR A 317 15.98 -7.85 6.32
C TYR A 317 14.67 -8.57 6.00
N TYR A 318 14.02 -8.19 4.89
CA TYR A 318 12.76 -8.75 4.39
C TYR A 318 12.97 -9.96 3.46
N PRO A 319 12.14 -11.02 3.49
CA PRO A 319 12.34 -12.18 2.62
C PRO A 319 12.17 -11.83 1.13
N ALA A 320 13.15 -12.15 0.29
CA ALA A 320 13.17 -11.75 -1.13
C ALA A 320 12.06 -12.43 -1.97
N GLU A 321 11.55 -13.58 -1.52
CA GLU A 321 10.51 -14.34 -2.19
C GLU A 321 9.08 -13.88 -1.84
N ARG A 322 8.93 -12.97 -0.89
CA ARG A 322 7.64 -12.41 -0.49
C ARG A 322 7.60 -10.90 -0.71
N TYR A 323 6.43 -10.41 -1.12
CA TYR A 323 6.20 -8.96 -1.13
C TYR A 323 6.41 -8.42 0.28
N SER A 324 7.18 -7.35 0.38
CA SER A 324 7.51 -6.70 1.63
C SER A 324 7.38 -5.20 1.43
N ASP A 325 6.74 -4.57 2.39
CA ASP A 325 6.55 -3.13 2.49
C ASP A 325 7.28 -2.63 3.75
N TRP A 326 7.31 -1.31 3.97
CA TRP A 326 8.09 -0.67 5.04
C TRP A 326 7.87 -1.30 6.44
N GLU A 327 6.65 -1.75 6.75
CA GLU A 327 6.28 -2.25 8.08
C GLU A 327 5.83 -3.72 8.11
N CYS A 328 5.64 -4.35 6.95
CA CYS A 328 5.01 -5.65 6.88
C CYS A 328 5.48 -6.52 5.72
N VAL A 329 5.28 -7.84 5.89
CA VAL A 329 5.58 -8.85 4.88
C VAL A 329 4.33 -9.62 4.54
N ALA A 330 4.02 -9.75 3.26
CA ALA A 330 2.92 -10.58 2.80
C ALA A 330 3.13 -12.04 3.22
N LYS A 331 2.05 -12.71 3.63
CA LYS A 331 2.06 -14.15 3.87
C LYS A 331 2.00 -14.90 2.54
N GLU A 332 2.60 -16.08 2.50
CA GLU A 332 2.70 -16.89 1.26
C GLU A 332 1.35 -17.16 0.58
N ASP A 333 0.29 -17.34 1.36
CA ASP A 333 -1.07 -17.62 0.90
C ASP A 333 -2.01 -16.40 0.92
N SER A 334 -1.45 -15.18 1.03
CA SER A 334 -2.21 -13.93 1.02
C SER A 334 -2.59 -13.47 -0.39
N TYR A 335 -3.62 -12.63 -0.49
CA TYR A 335 -3.97 -11.98 -1.76
C TYR A 335 -2.86 -11.07 -2.25
N LEU A 336 -2.21 -10.33 -1.34
CA LEU A 336 -1.13 -9.40 -1.68
C LEU A 336 0.06 -10.15 -2.29
N GLN A 337 0.46 -11.29 -1.71
CA GLN A 337 1.53 -12.11 -2.28
C GLN A 337 1.15 -12.66 -3.67
N ALA A 338 -0.07 -13.17 -3.83
CA ALA A 338 -0.53 -13.70 -5.10
C ALA A 338 -0.63 -12.62 -6.19
N PHE A 339 -1.04 -11.41 -5.81
CA PHE A 339 -1.12 -10.26 -6.70
C PHE A 339 0.28 -9.76 -7.10
N TYR A 340 1.19 -9.65 -6.13
CA TYR A 340 2.60 -9.32 -6.37
C TYR A 340 3.25 -10.29 -7.38
N GLN A 341 3.10 -11.59 -7.16
CA GLN A 341 3.64 -12.61 -8.06
C GLN A 341 3.06 -12.54 -9.47
N ALA A 342 1.80 -12.13 -9.61
CA ALA A 342 1.12 -12.07 -10.88
C ALA A 342 1.45 -10.80 -11.68
N PHE A 343 1.67 -9.67 -11.01
CA PHE A 343 1.66 -8.35 -11.67
C PHE A 343 2.88 -7.46 -11.34
N TRP A 344 3.62 -7.72 -10.27
CA TRP A 344 4.70 -6.82 -9.81
C TRP A 344 6.10 -7.46 -9.76
N GLN A 345 6.20 -8.78 -9.58
CA GLN A 345 7.49 -9.44 -9.34
C GLN A 345 8.56 -9.13 -10.38
N ASP A 346 8.18 -9.02 -11.65
CA ASP A 346 9.14 -8.77 -12.73
C ASP A 346 9.58 -7.29 -12.84
N ILE A 347 8.82 -6.35 -12.27
CA ILE A 347 9.04 -4.90 -12.34
C ILE A 347 9.47 -4.26 -11.01
N ILE A 348 9.34 -4.98 -9.88
CA ILE A 348 9.52 -4.42 -8.53
C ILE A 348 10.89 -3.79 -8.28
N ASN A 349 11.96 -4.33 -8.85
CA ASN A 349 13.31 -3.79 -8.64
C ASN A 349 13.56 -2.50 -9.43
N ASP A 350 12.85 -2.33 -10.55
CA ASP A 350 12.87 -1.05 -11.28
C ASP A 350 12.13 0.01 -10.48
N TRP A 351 10.90 -0.31 -10.01
CA TRP A 351 10.14 0.56 -9.11
C TRP A 351 10.93 0.92 -7.84
N ALA A 352 11.49 -0.07 -7.14
CA ALA A 352 12.21 0.12 -5.88
C ALA A 352 13.55 0.87 -6.04
N THR A 353 14.06 1.04 -7.27
CA THR A 353 15.27 1.82 -7.52
C THR A 353 15.03 3.31 -7.26
N ASP A 354 13.82 3.78 -7.56
CA ASP A 354 13.36 5.16 -7.33
C ASP A 354 11.81 5.17 -7.31
N PRO A 355 11.17 4.95 -6.14
CA PRO A 355 9.72 4.91 -6.02
C PRO A 355 8.99 6.21 -6.42
N GLU A 356 9.71 7.33 -6.42
CA GLU A 356 9.22 8.65 -6.83
C GLU A 356 9.47 8.94 -8.32
N ASN A 357 9.96 7.94 -9.08
CA ASN A 357 10.24 8.10 -10.50
C ASN A 357 8.95 8.28 -11.31
N LEU A 358 8.71 9.53 -11.72
CA LEU A 358 7.55 9.93 -12.53
C LEU A 358 7.43 9.14 -13.85
N TYR A 359 8.54 8.64 -14.40
CA TYR A 359 8.55 7.89 -15.65
C TYR A 359 8.12 6.42 -15.48
N PHE A 360 8.02 5.90 -14.25
CA PHE A 360 7.61 4.52 -14.02
C PHE A 360 6.17 4.29 -14.51
N TYR A 361 5.24 5.16 -14.12
CA TYR A 361 3.87 5.07 -14.58
C TYR A 361 3.77 5.19 -16.11
N ASP A 362 4.48 6.15 -16.72
CA ASP A 362 4.40 6.41 -18.16
C ASP A 362 4.76 5.19 -19.03
N ARG A 363 5.71 4.36 -18.60
CA ARG A 363 6.08 3.13 -19.31
C ARG A 363 5.20 1.93 -18.96
N HIS A 364 4.27 2.05 -18.01
CA HIS A 364 3.37 0.99 -17.57
C HIS A 364 1.89 1.43 -17.56
N GLN A 365 1.51 2.49 -18.27
CA GLN A 365 0.15 3.05 -18.24
C GLN A 365 -0.92 2.01 -18.58
N SER A 366 -0.64 1.11 -19.53
CA SER A 366 -1.58 0.05 -19.90
C SER A 366 -1.78 -1.00 -18.81
N GLU A 367 -0.85 -1.12 -17.87
CA GLU A 367 -0.85 -2.13 -16.82
C GLU A 367 -1.62 -1.68 -15.57
N PHE A 368 -1.73 -0.38 -15.32
CA PHE A 368 -2.35 0.19 -14.12
C PHE A 368 -3.75 0.76 -14.39
N VAL A 369 -4.64 0.67 -13.40
CA VAL A 369 -6.00 1.24 -13.50
C VAL A 369 -6.02 2.76 -13.38
N THR A 370 -5.03 3.33 -12.69
CA THR A 370 -4.81 4.76 -12.45
C THR A 370 -3.31 5.00 -12.23
N GLY A 371 -2.85 6.25 -12.32
CA GLY A 371 -1.49 6.62 -11.89
C GLY A 371 -1.24 6.38 -10.39
N TYR A 372 -2.28 6.49 -9.56
CA TYR A 372 -2.17 6.18 -8.13
C TYR A 372 -1.89 4.70 -7.88
N ALA A 373 -2.45 3.80 -8.69
CA ALA A 373 -2.20 2.37 -8.59
C ALA A 373 -0.71 2.00 -8.80
N SER A 374 0.09 2.80 -9.50
CA SER A 374 1.53 2.52 -9.68
C SER A 374 2.41 2.94 -8.49
N THR A 375 1.84 3.56 -7.46
CA THR A 375 2.61 4.04 -6.30
C THR A 375 3.21 2.90 -5.49
N ASN A 376 2.51 1.77 -5.31
CA ASN A 376 3.06 0.50 -4.81
C ASN A 376 2.08 -0.66 -5.08
N CYS A 377 2.49 -1.90 -4.78
CA CYS A 377 1.69 -3.09 -5.04
C CYS A 377 0.42 -3.19 -4.18
N ALA A 378 0.42 -2.66 -2.96
CA ALA A 378 -0.76 -2.66 -2.10
C ALA A 378 -1.83 -1.69 -2.64
N GLU A 379 -1.41 -0.50 -3.10
CA GLU A 379 -2.28 0.47 -3.75
C GLU A 379 -2.84 -0.05 -5.06
N ASP A 380 -2.02 -0.70 -5.90
CA ASP A 380 -2.50 -1.32 -7.13
C ASP A 380 -3.58 -2.37 -6.86
N LEU A 381 -3.41 -3.19 -5.83
CA LEU A 381 -4.39 -4.18 -5.45
C LEU A 381 -5.70 -3.51 -5.02
N ALA A 382 -5.64 -2.50 -4.15
CA ALA A 382 -6.81 -1.78 -3.64
C ALA A 382 -7.57 -1.01 -4.74
N GLU A 383 -6.83 -0.29 -5.60
CA GLU A 383 -7.34 0.40 -6.78
C GLU A 383 -7.97 -0.60 -7.76
N SER A 384 -7.25 -1.67 -8.11
CA SER A 384 -7.74 -2.67 -9.05
C SER A 384 -8.98 -3.42 -8.53
N PHE A 385 -9.11 -3.63 -7.21
CA PHE A 385 -10.32 -4.20 -6.63
C PHE A 385 -11.51 -3.24 -6.74
N SER A 386 -11.30 -1.95 -6.48
CA SER A 386 -12.33 -0.92 -6.61
C SER A 386 -12.79 -0.78 -8.06
N ALA A 387 -11.84 -0.80 -8.99
CA ALA A 387 -12.09 -0.89 -10.42
C ALA A 387 -12.87 -2.16 -10.80
N TYR A 388 -12.48 -3.33 -10.25
CA TYR A 388 -13.21 -4.57 -10.44
C TYR A 388 -14.66 -4.47 -9.96
N VAL A 389 -14.94 -3.76 -8.87
CA VAL A 389 -16.30 -3.59 -8.37
C VAL A 389 -17.13 -2.67 -9.28
N PHE A 390 -16.58 -1.52 -9.69
CA PHE A 390 -17.36 -0.43 -10.27
C PHE A 390 -17.19 -0.20 -11.78
N LEU A 391 -16.05 -0.57 -12.38
CA LEU A 391 -15.87 -0.43 -13.82
C LEU A 391 -16.82 -1.31 -14.60
N LYS A 392 -17.27 -0.76 -15.73
CA LYS A 392 -18.06 -1.51 -16.73
C LYS A 392 -17.19 -2.44 -17.55
N SER A 393 -15.95 -2.03 -17.84
CA SER A 393 -14.97 -2.76 -18.64
C SER A 393 -13.57 -2.26 -18.29
N ALA A 394 -12.58 -3.14 -18.45
CA ALA A 394 -11.18 -2.73 -18.51
C ALA A 394 -10.86 -2.10 -19.88
N ASP A 395 -9.96 -1.12 -19.88
CA ASP A 395 -9.52 -0.46 -21.12
C ASP A 395 -8.40 -1.24 -21.82
N THR A 396 -7.65 -2.06 -21.08
CA THR A 396 -6.52 -2.87 -21.57
C THR A 396 -6.65 -4.34 -21.16
N PRO A 397 -6.01 -5.27 -21.90
CA PRO A 397 -5.90 -6.67 -21.49
C PRO A 397 -5.22 -6.87 -20.13
N GLU A 398 -4.24 -6.04 -19.79
CA GLU A 398 -3.44 -6.10 -18.57
C GLU A 398 -4.30 -5.72 -17.35
N VAL A 399 -5.07 -4.63 -17.45
CA VAL A 399 -6.08 -4.28 -16.44
C VAL A 399 -7.16 -5.37 -16.36
N GLN A 400 -7.61 -5.92 -17.48
CA GLN A 400 -8.59 -7.01 -17.47
C GLN A 400 -8.05 -8.24 -16.70
N ALA A 401 -6.76 -8.57 -16.82
CA ALA A 401 -6.15 -9.65 -16.08
C ALA A 401 -6.19 -9.42 -14.56
N LYS A 402 -6.01 -8.19 -14.09
CA LYS A 402 -6.20 -7.80 -12.68
C LYS A 402 -7.66 -7.94 -12.24
N LEU A 403 -8.62 -7.57 -13.08
CA LEU A 403 -10.04 -7.79 -12.76
C LEU A 403 -10.40 -9.29 -12.67
N ASP A 404 -9.85 -10.09 -13.60
CA ASP A 404 -10.02 -11.55 -13.63
C ASP A 404 -9.36 -12.24 -12.42
N PHE A 405 -8.27 -11.69 -11.90
CA PHE A 405 -7.65 -12.15 -10.66
C PHE A 405 -8.67 -12.14 -9.52
N PHE A 406 -9.37 -11.03 -9.28
CA PHE A 406 -10.40 -10.96 -8.24
C PHE A 406 -11.62 -11.83 -8.56
N ASP A 407 -11.99 -11.94 -9.85
CA ASP A 407 -13.06 -12.85 -10.25
C ASP A 407 -12.70 -14.32 -10.03
N SER A 408 -11.42 -14.68 -9.87
CA SER A 408 -11.03 -16.06 -9.55
C SER A 408 -11.40 -16.47 -8.11
N TYR A 409 -11.49 -15.52 -7.17
CA TYR A 409 -11.77 -15.74 -5.75
C TYR A 409 -13.28 -15.65 -5.43
N PRO A 410 -13.96 -16.76 -5.08
CA PRO A 410 -15.40 -16.78 -4.85
C PRO A 410 -15.89 -15.78 -3.79
N GLU A 411 -15.13 -15.59 -2.72
CA GLU A 411 -15.39 -14.66 -1.64
C GLU A 411 -15.26 -13.20 -2.07
N LEU A 412 -14.31 -12.86 -2.94
CA LEU A 412 -14.16 -11.50 -3.48
C LEU A 412 -15.28 -11.19 -4.49
N ARG A 413 -15.68 -12.17 -5.32
CA ARG A 413 -16.91 -12.06 -6.14
C ARG A 413 -18.15 -11.81 -5.29
N GLN A 414 -18.24 -12.45 -4.12
CA GLN A 414 -19.38 -12.26 -3.21
C GLN A 414 -19.36 -10.86 -2.59
N LYS A 415 -18.19 -10.36 -2.17
CA LYS A 415 -18.02 -8.98 -1.69
C LYS A 415 -18.46 -7.95 -2.74
N LYS A 416 -18.01 -8.08 -4.00
CA LYS A 416 -18.46 -7.24 -5.11
C LYS A 416 -19.99 -7.21 -5.24
N LYS A 417 -20.65 -8.38 -5.19
CA LYS A 417 -22.12 -8.46 -5.26
C LYS A 417 -22.81 -7.76 -4.09
N GLU A 418 -22.25 -7.87 -2.89
CA GLU A 418 -22.77 -7.22 -1.69
C GLU A 418 -22.63 -5.70 -1.77
N ILE A 419 -21.48 -5.19 -2.21
CA ILE A 419 -21.25 -3.75 -2.44
C ILE A 419 -22.25 -3.21 -3.47
N LEU A 420 -22.33 -3.84 -4.65
CA LEU A 420 -23.25 -3.41 -5.72
C LEU A 420 -24.71 -3.45 -5.27
N LYS A 421 -25.07 -4.42 -4.41
CA LYS A 421 -26.41 -4.47 -3.80
C LYS A 421 -26.63 -3.30 -2.85
N MET A 422 -25.70 -3.01 -1.95
CA MET A 422 -25.77 -1.90 -0.99
C MET A 422 -25.91 -0.56 -1.72
N VAL A 423 -25.01 -0.28 -2.67
CA VAL A 423 -25.02 0.93 -3.51
C VAL A 423 -26.38 1.10 -4.20
N LYS A 424 -26.92 0.02 -4.80
CA LYS A 424 -28.21 0.06 -5.48
C LYS A 424 -29.40 0.27 -4.53
N GLU A 425 -29.45 -0.45 -3.41
CA GLU A 425 -30.55 -0.38 -2.45
C GLU A 425 -30.60 0.99 -1.75
N ASN A 426 -29.43 1.55 -1.44
CA ASN A 426 -29.29 2.86 -0.80
C ASN A 426 -29.26 4.04 -1.80
N LYS A 427 -29.30 3.76 -3.12
CA LYS A 427 -29.26 4.75 -4.20
C LYS A 427 -28.02 5.64 -4.15
N VAL A 428 -26.87 5.06 -3.81
CA VAL A 428 -25.59 5.73 -3.84
C VAL A 428 -25.19 5.94 -5.31
N TYR A 429 -24.88 7.17 -5.68
CA TYR A 429 -24.32 7.48 -7.01
C TYR A 429 -22.84 7.10 -7.03
N VAL A 430 -22.42 6.40 -8.08
CA VAL A 430 -21.02 6.02 -8.32
C VAL A 430 -20.62 6.59 -9.66
N ASN A 431 -19.50 7.28 -9.71
CA ASN A 431 -18.96 7.83 -10.93
C ASN A 431 -18.64 6.67 -11.88
N PRO A 432 -19.18 6.64 -13.11
CA PRO A 432 -18.85 5.60 -14.09
C PRO A 432 -17.43 5.72 -14.66
N GLN A 433 -16.71 6.81 -14.35
CA GLN A 433 -15.31 7.06 -14.71
C GLN A 433 -14.49 7.12 -13.41
N ILE A 434 -13.31 6.47 -13.40
CA ILE A 434 -12.44 6.42 -12.22
C ILE A 434 -11.59 7.68 -12.08
N GLU A 435 -11.36 8.44 -13.15
CA GLU A 435 -10.50 9.64 -13.12
C GLU A 435 -11.27 10.94 -13.36
N PRO A 436 -11.16 11.93 -12.45
CA PRO A 436 -11.53 13.32 -12.70
C PRO A 436 -10.33 14.26 -12.95
N TYR A 437 -9.08 13.78 -12.96
CA TYR A 437 -7.90 14.66 -13.06
C TYR A 437 -7.07 14.35 -14.31
N GLU A 438 -7.47 14.96 -15.42
CA GLU A 438 -6.64 15.77 -16.34
C GLU A 438 -7.37 15.96 -17.68
N ASP A 439 -7.77 17.21 -17.94
CA ASP A 439 -7.89 17.86 -19.26
C ASP A 439 -8.35 17.05 -20.49
N LYS A 440 -9.36 16.20 -20.31
CA LYS A 440 -10.26 15.82 -21.40
C LYS A 440 -11.67 16.24 -21.03
N HIS A 441 -12.00 17.49 -21.39
CA HIS A 441 -13.34 17.81 -21.86
C HIS A 441 -13.85 16.62 -22.69
N PHE A 442 -15.07 16.13 -22.48
CA PHE A 442 -16.09 16.10 -23.54
C PHE A 442 -17.40 15.44 -23.10
N ALA A 443 -18.45 16.18 -23.46
CA ALA A 443 -19.75 15.78 -24.00
C ALA A 443 -20.76 15.04 -23.12
N GLU A 444 -21.83 15.80 -22.87
CA GLU A 444 -23.18 15.42 -22.48
C GLU A 444 -23.77 14.21 -23.25
N GLU A 445 -24.82 13.65 -22.64
CA GLU A 445 -25.88 12.76 -23.17
C GLU A 445 -25.51 11.25 -23.16
N ILE A 446 -26.29 10.33 -22.56
CA ILE A 446 -27.76 10.19 -22.42
C ILE A 446 -28.12 9.51 -21.10
#